data_AF-I1KJN0-F1
#
_entry.id   AF-I1KJN0-F1
#
_cell.length_a   1.000
_cell.length_b   1.000
_cell.length_c   1.000
_cell.angle_alpha   90.00
_cell.angle_beta   90.00
_cell.angle_gamma   90.00
#
_symmetry.space_group_name_H-M   'P 1'
#
loop_
_entity.id
_entity.type
_entity.pdbx_description
1 polymer ?
#
loop_
_entity_poly.entity_id
_entity_poly.type
_entity_poly.pdbx_seq_one_letter_code
_entity_poly.pdbx_strand_id
1 'polypeptide(L)'
;MASSGVAGTSTPEFYQNVVVMRHGDRIDNFEPMWVSTATRPWDPPLIQQGRVRAFATGRKFRNNLPFTLHRVFVSPFLRCIQTAAEVVVALSAIAAGDDPNVIVGDDVPIDPSKLKVSVEYGLCEMMSRDAIRLEVAPKDGNWGFDVSEREAMLPAGTVDKNVERVYKEGKVLGWLFLHSKRMLQCTKLITVDTSNLDAQFSRKTSHLLQENLKFLITMVKLA
;
A
#
# COMPACT_ATOMS: atom_id res chain seq x y z
N MET A 1 -38.92 -38.36 -30.26
CA MET A 1 -37.60 -37.73 -30.49
C MET A 1 -37.24 -36.96 -29.23
N ALA A 2 -36.24 -37.42 -28.48
CA ALA A 2 -35.74 -36.72 -27.31
C ALA A 2 -34.77 -35.62 -27.77
N SER A 3 -35.08 -34.37 -27.43
CA SER A 3 -34.18 -33.24 -27.66
C SER A 3 -33.26 -33.11 -26.46
N SER A 4 -32.01 -33.51 -26.63
CA SER A 4 -30.91 -33.21 -25.70
C SER A 4 -30.43 -31.78 -25.97
N GLY A 5 -30.68 -30.88 -25.02
CA GLY A 5 -30.25 -29.47 -25.07
C GLY A 5 -29.21 -29.18 -23.98
N VAL A 6 -27.96 -29.10 -24.43
CA VAL A 6 -26.69 -28.74 -23.77
C VAL A 6 -26.82 -27.86 -22.51
N ALA A 7 -26.33 -28.38 -21.37
CA ALA A 7 -26.04 -27.59 -20.19
C ALA A 7 -24.84 -26.67 -20.49
N GLY A 8 -25.10 -25.38 -20.67
CA GLY A 8 -24.06 -24.37 -20.77
C GLY A 8 -23.25 -24.32 -19.48
N THR A 9 -21.98 -24.70 -19.53
CA THR A 9 -21.05 -24.55 -18.42
C THR A 9 -20.77 -23.05 -18.25
N SER A 10 -21.42 -22.41 -17.28
CA SER A 10 -21.09 -21.04 -16.88
C SER A 10 -19.66 -21.04 -16.34
N THR A 11 -18.78 -20.26 -16.97
CA THR A 11 -17.46 -19.97 -16.39
C THR A 11 -17.68 -19.27 -15.05
N PRO A 12 -17.06 -19.74 -13.95
CA PRO A 12 -17.20 -19.07 -12.66
C PRO A 12 -16.68 -17.63 -12.78
N GLU A 13 -17.48 -16.67 -12.33
CA GLU A 13 -17.04 -15.28 -12.23
C GLU A 13 -16.04 -15.16 -11.09
N PHE A 14 -14.84 -14.70 -11.42
CA PHE A 14 -13.79 -14.42 -10.44
C PHE A 14 -13.77 -12.92 -10.13
N TYR A 15 -13.91 -12.58 -8.85
CA TYR A 15 -13.85 -11.20 -8.36
C TYR A 15 -12.58 -11.00 -7.55
N GLN A 16 -11.90 -9.88 -7.80
CA GLN A 16 -10.76 -9.43 -6.99
C GLN A 16 -11.11 -8.11 -6.32
N ASN A 17 -11.11 -8.10 -4.99
CA ASN A 17 -11.37 -6.89 -4.24
C ASN A 17 -10.07 -6.09 -4.07
N VAL A 18 -10.15 -4.78 -4.33
CA VAL A 18 -9.03 -3.85 -4.17
C VAL A 18 -9.47 -2.70 -3.27
N VAL A 19 -8.77 -2.50 -2.16
CA VAL A 19 -8.97 -1.34 -1.28
C VAL A 19 -7.78 -0.40 -1.41
N VAL A 20 -8.08 0.89 -1.51
CA VAL A 20 -7.09 1.94 -1.61
C VAL A 20 -7.19 2.84 -0.38
N MET A 21 -6.06 3.03 0.32
CA MET A 21 -6.00 3.87 1.51
C MET A 21 -4.86 4.89 1.39
N ARG A 22 -5.13 6.13 1.79
CA ARG A 22 -4.13 7.19 1.92
C ARG A 22 -3.37 7.06 3.24
N HIS A 23 -2.12 7.52 3.28
CA HIS A 23 -1.34 7.60 4.51
C HIS A 23 -2.04 8.44 5.60
N GLY A 24 -1.63 8.23 6.87
CA GLY A 24 -2.08 9.01 8.02
C GLY A 24 -1.56 10.46 8.06
N ASP A 25 -1.81 11.15 9.17
CA ASP A 25 -1.34 12.53 9.39
C ASP A 25 0.19 12.58 9.44
N ARG A 26 0.77 13.47 8.64
CA ARG A 26 2.21 13.69 8.54
C ARG A 26 2.66 14.80 9.49
N ILE A 27 3.85 14.70 10.04
CA ILE A 27 4.42 15.72 10.94
C ILE A 27 4.55 17.11 10.32
N ASP A 28 4.82 17.21 9.03
CA ASP A 28 5.04 18.49 8.34
C ASP A 28 3.76 19.35 8.22
N ASN A 29 2.59 18.76 8.43
CA ASN A 29 1.33 19.50 8.53
C ASN A 29 1.13 20.16 9.90
N PHE A 30 1.87 19.73 10.93
CA PHE A 30 1.65 20.14 12.32
C PHE A 30 2.87 20.84 12.92
N GLU A 31 4.07 20.61 12.38
CA GLU A 31 5.30 21.24 12.82
C GLU A 31 5.81 22.25 11.78
N PRO A 32 5.59 23.57 12.00
CA PRO A 32 5.96 24.61 11.04
C PRO A 32 7.45 24.62 10.68
N MET A 33 8.30 24.21 11.62
CA MET A 33 9.75 24.19 11.43
C MET A 33 10.29 22.93 10.74
N TRP A 34 9.44 21.93 10.48
CA TRP A 34 9.85 20.63 9.91
C TRP A 34 10.72 20.79 8.67
N VAL A 35 10.28 21.63 7.72
CA VAL A 35 10.98 21.83 6.45
C VAL A 35 12.42 22.33 6.64
N SER A 36 12.65 23.13 7.68
CA SER A 36 13.95 23.74 7.96
C SER A 36 14.88 22.90 8.84
N THR A 37 14.33 21.97 9.63
CA THR A 37 15.09 21.21 10.65
C THR A 37 15.27 19.74 10.29
N ALA A 38 14.39 19.17 9.47
CA ALA A 38 14.46 17.77 9.10
C ALA A 38 15.63 17.50 8.15
N THR A 39 16.29 16.36 8.33
CA THR A 39 17.33 15.87 7.40
C THR A 39 16.73 15.51 6.04
N ARG A 40 15.47 15.05 6.02
CA ARG A 40 14.73 14.63 4.81
C ARG A 40 13.33 15.27 4.79
N PRO A 41 13.22 16.59 4.53
CA PRO A 41 11.93 17.29 4.63
C PRO A 41 10.88 16.77 3.63
N TRP A 42 11.30 16.14 2.52
CA TRP A 42 10.43 15.48 1.54
C TRP A 42 9.83 14.13 1.97
N ASP A 43 10.34 13.53 3.05
CA ASP A 43 9.89 12.23 3.54
C ASP A 43 9.42 12.27 5.01
N PRO A 44 8.40 13.07 5.32
CA PRO A 44 7.92 13.24 6.69
C PRO A 44 7.34 11.94 7.26
N PRO A 45 7.64 11.60 8.53
CA PRO A 45 6.93 10.56 9.25
C PRO A 45 5.49 10.98 9.59
N LEU A 46 4.72 10.00 10.05
CA LEU A 46 3.44 10.23 10.69
C LEU A 46 3.62 10.84 12.08
N ILE A 47 2.64 11.65 12.50
CA ILE A 47 2.43 11.93 13.92
C ILE A 47 1.69 10.76 14.58
N GLN A 48 1.65 10.74 15.92
CA GLN A 48 0.98 9.69 16.68
C GLN A 48 -0.50 9.52 16.28
N GLN A 49 -1.22 10.62 16.05
CA GLN A 49 -2.62 10.59 15.61
C GLN A 49 -2.77 9.98 14.20
N GLY A 50 -1.76 10.11 13.35
CA GLY A 50 -1.68 9.45 12.06
C GLY A 50 -1.59 7.93 12.21
N ARG A 51 -0.74 7.45 13.13
CA ARG A 51 -0.62 6.03 13.49
C ARG A 51 -1.91 5.46 14.05
N VAL A 52 -2.51 6.15 15.04
CA VAL A 52 -3.78 5.73 15.67
C VAL A 52 -4.90 5.55 14.65
N ARG A 53 -5.05 6.51 13.71
CA ARG A 53 -6.08 6.41 12.67
C ARG A 53 -5.79 5.29 11.67
N ALA A 54 -4.52 5.03 11.36
CA ALA A 54 -4.14 3.91 10.50
C ALA A 54 -4.49 2.56 11.15
N PHE A 55 -4.12 2.36 12.41
CA PHE A 55 -4.45 1.14 13.17
C PHE A 55 -5.97 0.92 13.29
N ALA A 56 -6.70 1.97 13.67
CA ALA A 56 -8.17 1.91 13.75
C ALA A 56 -8.82 1.60 12.39
N THR A 57 -8.26 2.10 11.29
CA THR A 57 -8.73 1.78 9.93
C THR A 57 -8.48 0.31 9.58
N GLY A 58 -7.31 -0.23 9.92
CA GLY A 58 -7.03 -1.67 9.74
C GLY A 58 -7.99 -2.56 10.53
N ARG A 59 -8.36 -2.18 11.77
CA ARG A 59 -9.41 -2.87 12.55
C ARG A 59 -10.77 -2.82 11.85
N LYS A 60 -11.16 -1.64 11.35
CA LYS A 60 -12.39 -1.50 10.56
C LYS A 60 -12.39 -2.38 9.32
N PHE A 61 -11.26 -2.48 8.61
CA PHE A 61 -11.15 -3.36 7.45
C PHE A 61 -11.33 -4.82 7.83
N ARG A 62 -10.63 -5.28 8.88
CA ARG A 62 -10.75 -6.66 9.37
C ARG A 62 -12.17 -7.03 9.79
N ASN A 63 -12.88 -6.11 10.45
CA ASN A 63 -14.17 -6.39 11.08
C ASN A 63 -15.38 -6.10 10.16
N ASN A 64 -15.25 -5.18 9.20
CA ASN A 64 -16.39 -4.68 8.43
C ASN A 64 -16.34 -5.04 6.94
N LEU A 65 -15.19 -5.45 6.38
CA LEU A 65 -15.15 -5.88 4.99
C LEU A 65 -15.74 -7.30 4.87
N PRO A 66 -16.54 -7.57 3.83
CA PRO A 66 -17.11 -8.90 3.61
C PRO A 66 -16.09 -9.90 3.03
N PHE A 67 -14.81 -9.51 2.96
CA PHE A 67 -13.71 -10.29 2.38
C PHE A 67 -12.43 -10.07 3.17
N THR A 68 -11.49 -11.01 3.06
CA THR A 68 -10.18 -10.95 3.71
C THR A 68 -9.13 -10.33 2.80
N LEU A 69 -8.28 -9.49 3.37
CA LEU A 69 -7.14 -8.93 2.67
C LEU A 69 -5.95 -9.87 2.86
N HIS A 70 -5.29 -10.23 1.76
CA HIS A 70 -4.18 -11.20 1.76
C HIS A 70 -2.85 -10.55 1.39
N ARG A 71 -2.92 -9.45 0.64
CA ARG A 71 -1.73 -8.74 0.16
C ARG A 71 -1.85 -7.24 0.33
N VAL A 72 -0.74 -6.60 0.64
CA VAL A 72 -0.60 -5.15 0.78
C VAL A 72 0.58 -4.67 -0.05
N PHE A 73 0.34 -3.69 -0.91
CA PHE A 73 1.38 -2.99 -1.64
C PHE A 73 1.49 -1.58 -1.10
N VAL A 74 2.72 -1.13 -0.81
CA VAL A 74 2.95 0.14 -0.13
C VAL A 74 4.04 0.96 -0.83
N SER A 75 3.82 2.27 -0.90
CA SER A 75 4.81 3.24 -1.36
C SER A 75 6.04 3.30 -0.43
N PRO A 76 7.26 3.53 -0.93
CA PRO A 76 8.47 3.56 -0.10
C PRO A 76 8.61 4.82 0.79
N PHE A 77 7.71 5.80 0.68
CA PHE A 77 7.69 6.96 1.58
C PHE A 77 7.43 6.53 3.03
N LEU A 78 8.16 7.13 3.98
CA LEU A 78 8.12 6.82 5.40
C LEU A 78 6.70 6.85 5.98
N ARG A 79 5.94 7.91 5.67
CA ARG A 79 4.50 8.03 6.03
C ARG A 79 3.64 6.86 5.56
N CYS A 80 3.94 6.29 4.38
CA CYS A 80 3.18 5.18 3.82
C CYS A 80 3.57 3.86 4.51
N ILE A 81 4.86 3.65 4.74
CA ILE A 81 5.37 2.49 5.47
C ILE A 81 4.82 2.44 6.90
N GLN A 82 4.86 3.56 7.62
CA GLN A 82 4.28 3.64 8.97
C GLN A 82 2.76 3.42 8.97
N THR A 83 2.04 3.94 7.97
CA THR A 83 0.60 3.66 7.83
C THR A 83 0.38 2.16 7.59
N ALA A 84 1.15 1.55 6.70
CA ALA A 84 1.04 0.14 6.36
C ALA A 84 1.38 -0.75 7.55
N ALA A 85 2.41 -0.43 8.34
CA ALA A 85 2.77 -1.18 9.52
C ALA A 85 1.57 -1.30 10.49
N GLU A 86 0.92 -0.18 10.81
CA GLU A 86 -0.27 -0.16 11.67
C GLU A 86 -1.44 -0.98 11.10
N VAL A 87 -1.72 -0.82 9.79
CA VAL A 87 -2.81 -1.54 9.12
C VAL A 87 -2.54 -3.04 9.07
N VAL A 88 -1.30 -3.44 8.75
CA VAL A 88 -0.87 -4.84 8.65
C VAL A 88 -0.96 -5.52 10.01
N VAL A 89 -0.54 -4.86 11.08
CA VAL A 89 -0.70 -5.38 12.43
C VAL A 89 -2.19 -5.60 12.73
N ALA A 90 -3.03 -4.59 12.50
CA ALA A 90 -4.45 -4.69 12.77
C ALA A 90 -5.14 -5.82 11.97
N LEU A 91 -4.80 -5.98 10.68
CA LEU A 91 -5.31 -7.07 9.84
C LEU A 91 -4.82 -8.46 10.27
N SER A 92 -3.60 -8.54 10.79
CA SER A 92 -2.93 -9.82 11.10
C SER A 92 -3.08 -10.25 12.56
N ALA A 93 -3.72 -9.45 13.42
CA ALA A 93 -3.78 -9.73 14.85
C ALA A 93 -4.37 -11.13 15.15
N ILE A 94 -3.81 -11.77 16.18
CA ILE A 94 -4.36 -13.00 16.76
C ILE A 94 -5.48 -12.59 17.70
N ALA A 95 -6.69 -13.10 17.47
CA ALA A 95 -7.97 -12.52 17.91
C ALA A 95 -8.28 -12.56 19.44
N ALA A 96 -7.35 -12.16 20.31
CA ALA A 96 -7.62 -11.88 21.71
C ALA A 96 -8.18 -10.45 21.90
N GLY A 97 -9.31 -10.17 21.24
CA GLY A 97 -10.11 -8.95 21.42
C GLY A 97 -9.49 -7.67 20.85
N ASP A 98 -10.29 -6.87 20.14
CA ASP A 98 -9.97 -5.47 19.91
C ASP A 98 -10.03 -4.71 21.23
N ASP A 99 -9.00 -4.86 22.07
CA ASP A 99 -8.89 -4.07 23.29
C ASP A 99 -9.01 -2.59 22.90
N PRO A 100 -10.04 -1.87 23.39
CA PRO A 100 -10.23 -0.48 23.06
C PRO A 100 -9.09 0.42 23.55
N ASN A 101 -8.30 -0.05 24.53
CA ASN A 101 -7.14 0.66 25.05
C ASN A 101 -5.92 0.55 24.12
N VAL A 102 -5.89 -0.45 23.24
CA VAL A 102 -4.87 -0.58 22.19
C VAL A 102 -5.24 0.33 21.03
N ILE A 103 -4.52 1.45 20.93
CA ILE A 103 -4.75 2.49 19.93
C ILE A 103 -3.74 2.45 18.77
N VAL A 104 -2.61 1.75 18.93
CA VAL A 104 -1.57 1.51 17.92
C VAL A 104 -1.06 0.07 18.00
N GLY A 105 -0.37 -0.39 16.97
CA GLY A 105 0.01 -1.80 16.78
C GLY A 105 1.32 -2.26 17.42
N ASP A 106 2.00 -1.45 18.24
CA ASP A 106 3.38 -1.71 18.70
C ASP A 106 3.56 -3.07 19.41
N ASP A 107 2.62 -3.44 20.31
CA ASP A 107 2.71 -4.67 21.11
C ASP A 107 1.61 -5.70 20.79
N VAL A 108 0.97 -5.56 19.63
CA VAL A 108 -0.13 -6.45 19.24
C VAL A 108 0.42 -7.75 18.65
N PRO A 109 0.11 -8.93 19.23
CA PRO A 109 0.52 -10.20 18.67
C PRO A 109 -0.16 -10.45 17.31
N ILE A 110 0.64 -10.83 16.31
CA ILE A 110 0.17 -11.07 14.95
C ILE A 110 0.45 -12.49 14.48
N ASP A 111 -0.37 -12.95 13.54
CA ASP A 111 -0.11 -14.10 12.70
C ASP A 111 0.41 -13.62 11.32
N PRO A 112 1.73 -13.68 11.08
CA PRO A 112 2.35 -13.17 9.86
C PRO A 112 2.08 -14.04 8.62
N SER A 113 1.36 -15.16 8.77
CA SER A 113 0.93 -15.99 7.63
C SER A 113 -0.33 -15.46 6.94
N LYS A 114 -1.16 -14.67 7.64
CA LYS A 114 -2.45 -14.16 7.13
C LYS A 114 -2.32 -13.17 5.99
N LEU A 115 -1.22 -12.43 5.95
CA LEU A 115 -1.07 -11.31 5.02
C LEU A 115 0.39 -11.07 4.66
N LYS A 116 0.62 -10.73 3.39
CA LYS A 116 1.93 -10.40 2.84
C LYS A 116 2.02 -8.96 2.35
N VAL A 117 3.18 -8.34 2.57
CA VAL A 117 3.42 -6.92 2.27
C VAL A 117 4.57 -6.78 1.28
N SER A 118 4.43 -5.90 0.29
CA SER A 118 5.47 -5.59 -0.69
C SER A 118 5.63 -4.08 -0.83
N VAL A 119 6.87 -3.59 -0.74
CA VAL A 119 7.20 -2.18 -0.98
C VAL A 119 7.41 -1.97 -2.48
N GLU A 120 6.62 -1.08 -3.08
CA GLU A 120 6.55 -0.87 -4.53
C GLU A 120 6.84 0.58 -4.92
N TYR A 121 7.92 0.79 -5.66
CA TYR A 121 8.29 2.10 -6.20
C TYR A 121 7.26 2.67 -7.21
N GLY A 122 6.48 1.79 -7.86
CA GLY A 122 5.39 2.22 -8.75
C GLY A 122 4.25 2.96 -8.03
N LEU A 123 4.21 2.88 -6.69
CA LEU A 123 3.26 3.58 -5.83
C LEU A 123 3.84 4.86 -5.22
N CYS A 124 5.02 5.31 -5.65
CA CYS A 124 5.54 6.61 -5.26
C CYS A 124 4.54 7.72 -5.61
N GLU A 125 4.39 8.67 -4.69
CA GLU A 125 3.70 9.93 -4.98
C GLU A 125 4.29 10.57 -6.24
N MET A 126 3.46 11.33 -6.96
CA MET A 126 3.94 12.15 -8.06
C MET A 126 5.09 13.03 -7.56
N MET A 127 6.30 12.77 -8.05
CA MET A 127 7.46 13.62 -7.79
C MET A 127 7.41 14.82 -8.74
N SER A 128 6.33 15.60 -8.65
CA SER A 128 6.14 16.86 -9.36
C SER A 128 6.26 18.03 -8.40
N ARG A 129 6.51 19.21 -8.97
CA ARG A 129 6.59 20.49 -8.25
C ARG A 129 5.32 20.79 -7.42
N ASP A 130 4.18 20.24 -7.84
CA ASP A 130 2.87 20.47 -7.24
C ASP A 130 2.58 19.54 -6.05
N ALA A 131 3.17 18.34 -6.04
CA ALA A 131 2.98 17.35 -4.99
C ALA A 131 4.14 17.31 -3.97
N ILE A 132 5.36 17.64 -4.39
CA ILE A 132 6.52 17.86 -3.53
C ILE A 132 7.08 19.23 -3.88
N ARG A 133 7.02 20.17 -2.93
CA ARG A 133 7.53 21.53 -3.14
C ARG A 133 8.99 21.46 -3.55
N LEU A 134 9.38 22.18 -4.61
CA LEU A 134 10.78 22.22 -5.08
C LEU A 134 11.76 22.59 -3.97
N GLU A 135 11.32 23.46 -3.06
CA GLU A 135 12.07 23.92 -1.89
C GLU A 135 12.50 22.77 -0.96
N VAL A 136 11.74 21.67 -0.96
CA VAL A 136 11.97 20.52 -0.07
C VAL A 136 12.43 19.28 -0.82
N ALA A 137 12.50 19.29 -2.15
CA ALA A 137 12.98 18.13 -2.91
C ALA A 137 14.50 17.93 -2.69
N PRO A 138 14.99 16.68 -2.70
CA PRO A 138 16.43 16.41 -2.60
C PRO A 138 17.18 17.08 -3.76
N LYS A 139 18.17 17.93 -3.42
CA LYS A 139 18.93 18.72 -4.40
C LYS A 139 19.87 17.89 -5.26
N ASP A 140 20.31 16.75 -4.73
CA ASP A 140 21.14 15.76 -5.42
C ASP A 140 20.32 14.76 -6.25
N GLY A 141 18.98 14.88 -6.25
CA GLY A 141 18.08 13.95 -6.91
C GLY A 141 18.03 12.55 -6.27
N ASN A 142 18.73 12.35 -5.15
CA ASN A 142 18.72 11.10 -4.40
C ASN A 142 17.57 11.12 -3.40
N TRP A 143 16.51 10.41 -3.73
CA TRP A 143 15.36 10.30 -2.85
C TRP A 143 15.62 9.43 -1.62
N GLY A 144 16.69 8.61 -1.66
CA GLY A 144 17.24 7.88 -0.52
C GLY A 144 16.32 6.78 0.00
N PHE A 145 15.56 6.11 -0.86
CA PHE A 145 14.67 5.04 -0.45
C PHE A 145 15.44 3.73 -0.34
N ASP A 146 16.07 3.48 0.81
CA ASP A 146 16.57 2.14 1.12
C ASP A 146 15.37 1.22 1.42
N VAL A 147 15.09 0.29 0.50
CA VAL A 147 13.96 -0.63 0.67
C VAL A 147 14.19 -1.59 1.82
N SER A 148 15.44 -1.98 2.09
CA SER A 148 15.73 -2.86 3.23
C SER A 148 15.42 -2.13 4.53
N GLU A 149 15.76 -0.84 4.62
CA GLU A 149 15.36 0.03 5.73
C GLU A 149 13.83 0.11 5.85
N ARG A 150 13.11 0.33 4.73
CA ARG A 150 11.63 0.41 4.74
C ARG A 150 10.96 -0.91 5.12
N GLU A 151 11.45 -2.02 4.61
CA GLU A 151 10.91 -3.36 4.90
C GLU A 151 11.17 -3.77 6.34
N ALA A 152 12.29 -3.34 6.94
CA ALA A 152 12.58 -3.57 8.35
C ALA A 152 11.59 -2.88 9.30
N MET A 153 10.89 -1.84 8.84
CA MET A 153 9.85 -1.14 9.61
C MET A 153 8.49 -1.84 9.57
N LEU A 154 8.31 -2.82 8.68
CA LEU A 154 7.07 -3.59 8.57
C LEU A 154 7.08 -4.74 9.58
N PRO A 155 5.90 -5.23 10.01
CA PRO A 155 5.84 -6.29 11.01
C PRO A 155 6.60 -7.56 10.57
N ALA A 156 7.38 -8.12 11.48
CA ALA A 156 8.27 -9.23 11.18
C ALA A 156 7.53 -10.43 10.55
N GLY A 157 8.11 -11.02 9.50
CA GLY A 157 7.54 -12.17 8.79
C GLY A 157 6.44 -11.84 7.77
N THR A 158 5.97 -10.58 7.70
CA THR A 158 4.93 -10.17 6.74
C THR A 158 5.47 -9.74 5.38
N VAL A 159 6.74 -9.32 5.30
CA VAL A 159 7.38 -8.90 4.04
C VAL A 159 7.47 -10.07 3.05
N ASP A 160 6.95 -9.87 1.84
CA ASP A 160 7.03 -10.84 0.76
C ASP A 160 8.35 -10.74 0.01
N LYS A 161 9.21 -11.73 0.20
CA LYS A 161 10.51 -11.83 -0.48
C LYS A 161 10.46 -12.61 -1.79
N ASN A 162 9.32 -13.19 -2.14
CA ASN A 162 9.17 -14.06 -3.31
C ASN A 162 8.71 -13.32 -4.57
N VAL A 163 8.38 -12.04 -4.45
CA VAL A 163 7.87 -11.22 -5.56
C VAL A 163 8.94 -10.20 -5.97
N GLU A 164 9.29 -10.19 -7.26
CA GLU A 164 10.13 -9.13 -7.82
C GLU A 164 9.28 -7.87 -8.01
N ARG A 165 9.80 -6.72 -7.54
CA ARG A 165 9.17 -5.42 -7.72
C ARG A 165 9.00 -5.11 -9.21
N VAL A 166 7.87 -4.52 -9.56
CA VAL A 166 7.56 -4.19 -10.97
C VAL A 166 8.53 -3.16 -11.53
N TYR A 167 8.94 -2.21 -10.68
CA TYR A 167 9.94 -1.21 -11.04
C TYR A 167 11.17 -1.28 -10.13
N LYS A 168 12.34 -1.17 -10.76
CA LYS A 168 13.62 -1.01 -10.06
C LYS A 168 13.85 0.48 -9.79
N GLU A 169 14.45 0.80 -8.64
CA GLU A 169 14.65 2.16 -8.14
C GLU A 169 15.12 3.17 -9.21
N GLY A 170 16.23 2.86 -9.91
CA GLY A 170 16.80 3.77 -10.92
C GLY A 170 15.90 4.02 -12.15
N LYS A 171 14.99 3.10 -12.48
CA LYS A 171 14.04 3.29 -13.59
C LYS A 171 12.87 4.20 -13.20
N VAL A 172 12.45 4.14 -11.93
CA VAL A 172 11.36 4.98 -11.40
C VAL A 172 11.81 6.43 -11.30
N LEU A 173 13.01 6.68 -10.76
CA LEU A 173 13.56 8.03 -10.62
C LEU A 173 13.71 8.73 -11.98
N GLY A 174 14.24 8.03 -12.99
CA GLY A 174 14.31 8.56 -14.36
C GLY A 174 12.95 8.78 -15.01
N TRP A 175 11.98 7.88 -14.82
CA TRP A 175 10.66 7.99 -15.45
C TRP A 175 9.78 9.07 -14.82
N LEU A 176 9.77 9.19 -13.48
CA LEU A 176 9.01 10.21 -12.75
C LEU A 176 9.50 11.63 -13.05
N PHE A 177 10.81 11.82 -13.25
CA PHE A 177 11.38 13.12 -13.58
C PHE A 177 11.00 13.59 -15.00
N LEU A 178 10.88 12.66 -15.96
CA LEU A 178 10.54 12.99 -17.36
C LEU A 178 9.04 13.14 -17.63
N HIS A 179 8.15 12.46 -16.91
CA HIS A 179 6.73 12.35 -17.29
C HIS A 179 5.73 12.90 -16.24
N SER A 180 6.16 13.87 -15.43
CA SER A 180 5.46 14.38 -14.23
C SER A 180 4.06 14.98 -14.40
N LYS A 181 3.37 14.82 -15.54
CA LYS A 181 2.07 15.47 -15.80
C LYS A 181 0.83 14.59 -15.55
N ARG A 182 0.95 13.28 -15.28
CA ARG A 182 -0.23 12.39 -15.16
C ARG A 182 -0.20 11.29 -14.08
N MET A 183 0.75 11.30 -13.16
CA MET A 183 0.70 10.43 -11.98
C MET A 183 -0.27 11.04 -10.95
N LEU A 184 -1.44 10.44 -10.78
CA LEU A 184 -2.42 10.85 -9.77
C LEU A 184 -1.73 11.06 -8.41
N GLN A 185 -2.15 12.11 -7.70
CA GLN A 185 -1.75 12.45 -6.34
C GLN A 185 -2.29 11.40 -5.36
N CYS A 186 -1.73 10.21 -5.44
CA CYS A 186 -2.30 8.99 -4.93
C CYS A 186 -1.20 8.20 -4.22
N THR A 187 -0.94 8.65 -3.01
CA THR A 187 -0.12 8.04 -1.96
C THR A 187 -0.84 6.78 -1.43
N LYS A 188 -0.93 5.73 -2.26
CA LYS A 188 -1.82 4.58 -2.05
C LYS A 188 -1.12 3.43 -1.30
N LEU A 189 -1.73 2.97 -0.22
CA LEU A 189 -1.70 1.59 0.22
C LEU A 189 -2.75 0.84 -0.61
N ILE A 190 -2.35 -0.23 -1.32
CA ILE A 190 -3.27 -1.08 -2.07
C ILE A 190 -3.35 -2.41 -1.37
N THR A 191 -4.54 -2.79 -0.90
CA THR A 191 -4.76 -4.12 -0.34
C THR A 191 -5.62 -4.95 -1.27
N VAL A 192 -5.30 -6.24 -1.38
CA VAL A 192 -5.89 -7.16 -2.36
C VAL A 192 -6.36 -8.44 -1.68
N ASP A 193 -7.57 -8.86 -2.01
CA ASP A 193 -8.13 -10.17 -1.68
C ASP A 193 -7.74 -11.21 -2.74
N THR A 194 -7.27 -12.39 -2.30
CA THR A 194 -6.87 -13.50 -3.17
C THR A 194 -7.54 -14.82 -2.82
N SER A 195 -8.64 -14.81 -2.06
CA SER A 195 -9.33 -16.00 -1.53
C SER A 195 -9.82 -17.03 -2.56
N ASN A 196 -9.53 -16.86 -3.86
CA ASN A 196 -9.95 -17.79 -4.92
C ASN A 196 -8.89 -18.05 -6.02
N LEU A 197 -7.60 -17.88 -5.74
CA LEU A 197 -6.52 -18.12 -6.72
C LEU A 197 -5.41 -19.03 -6.17
N ASP A 198 -5.71 -20.32 -5.99
CA ASP A 198 -4.70 -21.35 -5.71
C ASP A 198 -3.88 -21.79 -6.93
N ALA A 199 -4.06 -21.17 -8.11
CA ALA A 199 -3.24 -21.49 -9.27
C ALA A 199 -3.11 -20.29 -10.20
N GLN A 200 -1.91 -19.71 -10.27
CA GLN A 200 -1.32 -18.88 -11.36
C GLN A 200 -0.55 -17.64 -10.89
N PHE A 201 0.07 -17.67 -9.71
CA PHE A 201 1.11 -16.69 -9.35
C PHE A 201 2.45 -17.02 -10.03
N SER A 202 2.46 -17.15 -11.36
CA SER A 202 3.68 -17.31 -12.16
C SER A 202 3.60 -16.43 -13.40
N ARG A 203 4.41 -15.36 -13.40
CA ARG A 203 4.78 -14.46 -14.51
C ARG A 203 3.67 -13.67 -15.23
N LYS A 204 2.40 -14.09 -15.23
CA LYS A 204 1.30 -13.39 -15.95
C LYS A 204 0.66 -12.25 -15.16
N THR A 205 0.69 -12.30 -13.82
CA THR A 205 0.07 -11.27 -12.98
C THR A 205 0.81 -9.94 -12.96
N SER A 206 2.12 -9.89 -13.28
CA SER A 206 2.82 -8.62 -13.47
C SER A 206 2.25 -7.83 -14.65
N HIS A 207 1.82 -8.52 -15.72
CA HIS A 207 1.20 -7.90 -16.89
C HIS A 207 -0.27 -7.50 -16.64
N LEU A 208 -1.02 -8.31 -15.90
CA LEU A 208 -2.41 -7.99 -15.51
C LEU A 208 -2.48 -6.89 -14.44
N LEU A 209 -1.53 -6.81 -13.52
CA LEU A 209 -1.34 -5.63 -12.66
C LEU A 209 -0.91 -4.42 -13.49
N GLN A 210 -0.08 -4.56 -14.53
CA GLN A 210 0.25 -3.44 -15.43
C GLN A 210 -0.96 -2.94 -16.24
N GLU A 211 -1.84 -3.82 -16.70
CA GLU A 211 -3.06 -3.47 -17.43
C GLU A 211 -4.16 -2.96 -16.48
N ASN A 212 -4.33 -3.58 -15.32
CA ASN A 212 -5.30 -3.15 -14.31
C ASN A 212 -4.83 -1.93 -13.50
N LEU A 213 -3.54 -1.60 -13.45
CA LEU A 213 -3.06 -0.32 -12.92
C LEU A 213 -3.32 0.83 -13.91
N LYS A 214 -3.42 0.54 -15.23
CA LYS A 214 -4.04 1.50 -16.18
C LYS A 214 -5.55 1.65 -15.90
N PHE A 215 -6.22 0.62 -15.37
CA PHE A 215 -7.66 0.62 -15.09
C PHE A 215 -8.03 1.12 -13.67
N LEU A 216 -7.12 1.03 -12.69
CA LEU A 216 -7.25 1.58 -11.33
C LEU A 216 -7.32 3.13 -11.33
N ILE A 217 -7.18 3.72 -12.51
CA ILE A 217 -7.36 5.14 -12.84
C ILE A 217 -8.86 5.48 -13.05
N THR A 218 -9.77 4.50 -13.18
CA THR A 218 -11.16 4.77 -13.57
C THR A 218 -12.19 4.79 -12.43
N MET A 219 -11.91 4.33 -11.21
CA MET A 219 -12.98 4.20 -10.19
C MET A 219 -12.59 4.67 -8.79
N VAL A 220 -13.60 5.24 -8.11
CA VAL A 220 -13.67 5.78 -6.75
C VAL A 220 -13.24 7.24 -6.57
N LYS A 221 -14.03 8.15 -7.15
CA LYS A 221 -14.44 9.36 -6.41
C LYS A 221 -15.30 8.90 -5.23
N LEU A 222 -14.83 9.13 -4.01
CA LEU A 222 -15.71 9.29 -2.85
C LEU A 222 -15.51 10.70 -2.32
N ALA A 223 -16.23 11.62 -2.96
CA ALA A 223 -16.94 12.72 -2.33
C ALA A 223 -18.33 12.71 -2.96
#